data_AF-A0A2A3ELQ2-F1
#
_entry.id   AF-A0A2A3ELQ2-F1
#
_cell.length_a   1.000
_cell.length_b   1.000
_cell.length_c   1.000
_cell.angle_alpha   90.00
_cell.angle_beta   90.00
_cell.angle_gamma   90.00
#
_symmetry.space_group_name_H-M   'P 1'
#
loop_
_entity.id
_entity.type
_entity.pdbx_description
1 polymer ?
#
loop_
_entity_poly.entity_id
_entity_poly.type
_entity_poly.pdbx_seq_one_letter_code
_entity_poly.pdbx_strand_id
1 'polypeptide(L)'
;MNCPARAGACTTRATSSFSSTTYCHSRNSLSSLCSYITGDALLYSMFREEAIPVPCPFRGPMTFSYNRGHGTCSVPVSNVDTCTDDSRLLFRYQACPDISASESAVEELECLATWKEGSSRYLVGRLHHGHASSNEDRYRCFVYEKAGQTVQSNLHRAAMGIGAMDHDVGLQSGPVPEGAAEIYRVAQSGDATCNGLFSPMEGSRTMTLMKVHVNLNTSLDEDCKYLYYHKSL
;
A
#
# COMPACT_ATOMS: atom_id res chain seq x y z
N MET A 1 22.84 -30.40 -1.93
CA MET A 1 22.92 -29.60 -0.69
C MET A 1 22.32 -28.24 -0.99
N ASN A 2 21.07 -28.02 -0.60
CA ASN A 2 20.39 -26.75 -0.76
C ASN A 2 20.98 -25.76 0.25
N CYS A 3 21.69 -24.75 -0.24
CA CYS A 3 22.08 -23.61 0.60
C CYS A 3 20.91 -22.61 0.66
N PRO A 4 20.69 -21.96 1.82
CA PRO A 4 19.69 -20.90 1.93
C PRO A 4 20.08 -19.70 1.06
N ALA A 5 19.09 -19.09 0.40
CA ALA A 5 19.24 -17.88 -0.39
C ALA A 5 19.94 -16.79 0.42
N ARG A 6 20.96 -16.15 -0.15
CA ARG A 6 21.77 -15.15 0.55
C ARG A 6 21.49 -13.77 -0.03
N ALA A 7 20.61 -13.02 0.64
CA ALA A 7 20.28 -11.65 0.29
C ALA A 7 21.47 -10.70 0.50
N GLY A 8 21.98 -10.09 -0.56
CA GLY A 8 22.86 -8.92 -0.49
C GLY A 8 21.99 -7.67 -0.51
N ALA A 9 21.88 -6.96 0.62
CA ALA A 9 21.08 -5.74 0.70
C ALA A 9 21.91 -4.53 0.17
N CYS A 10 21.81 -4.21 -1.11
CA CYS A 10 22.29 -2.91 -1.59
C CYS A 10 21.26 -1.85 -1.18
N THR A 11 21.48 -1.20 -0.04
CA THR A 11 20.59 -0.16 0.49
C THR A 11 20.73 1.13 -0.31
N THR A 12 19.75 1.44 -1.14
CA THR A 12 19.34 2.82 -1.42
C THR A 12 18.15 3.11 -0.52
N ARG A 13 18.36 3.92 0.53
CA ARG A 13 17.36 4.36 1.54
C ARG A 13 16.02 3.57 1.54
N ALA A 14 15.93 2.60 2.44
CA ALA A 14 14.73 1.86 2.86
C ALA A 14 14.26 0.65 2.03
N THR A 15 14.92 0.28 0.93
CA THR A 15 14.63 -0.98 0.21
C THR A 15 15.88 -1.84 0.06
N SER A 16 15.74 -3.15 0.28
CA SER A 16 16.76 -4.14 -0.06
C SER A 16 16.33 -4.86 -1.34
N SER A 17 17.12 -4.67 -2.40
CA SER A 17 16.92 -5.33 -3.69
C SER A 17 17.81 -6.56 -3.80
N PHE A 18 17.26 -7.68 -4.26
CA PHE A 18 17.99 -8.94 -4.46
C PHE A 18 17.91 -9.40 -5.92
N SER A 19 18.99 -10.03 -6.41
CA SER A 19 19.02 -10.76 -7.67
C SER A 19 19.32 -12.24 -7.37
N SER A 20 18.50 -13.15 -7.90
CA SER A 20 18.69 -14.59 -7.69
C SER A 20 19.84 -15.11 -8.54
N THR A 21 20.91 -15.61 -7.91
CA THR A 21 21.99 -16.33 -8.60
C THR A 21 21.98 -17.81 -8.17
N THR A 22 22.34 -18.70 -9.10
CA THR A 22 22.37 -20.16 -8.86
C THR A 22 23.61 -20.61 -8.07
N TYR A 23 24.49 -19.68 -7.67
CA TYR A 23 25.79 -19.99 -7.07
C TYR A 23 26.04 -19.18 -5.79
N CYS A 24 26.44 -19.87 -4.71
CA CYS A 24 26.77 -19.23 -3.44
C CYS A 24 28.19 -18.64 -3.48
N HIS A 25 28.32 -17.32 -3.36
CA HIS A 25 29.61 -16.67 -3.15
C HIS A 25 29.99 -16.60 -1.66
N SER A 26 31.29 -16.74 -1.37
CA SER A 26 31.87 -16.54 -0.05
C SER A 26 31.54 -15.16 0.52
N ARG A 27 31.62 -15.01 1.85
CA ARG A 27 31.39 -13.76 2.59
C ARG A 27 32.33 -12.64 2.11
N ASN A 28 31.93 -11.95 1.05
CA ASN A 28 32.60 -10.78 0.54
C ASN A 28 32.01 -9.49 1.17
N SER A 29 32.74 -8.38 1.05
CA SER A 29 32.26 -7.06 1.46
C SER A 29 30.97 -6.68 0.73
N LEU A 30 30.15 -5.80 1.32
CA LEU A 30 28.91 -5.33 0.71
C LEU A 30 29.14 -4.73 -0.69
N SER A 31 30.21 -3.95 -0.85
CA SER A 31 30.61 -3.34 -2.13
C SER A 31 30.85 -4.37 -3.22
N SER A 32 31.57 -5.45 -2.87
CA SER A 32 31.82 -6.56 -3.79
C SER A 32 30.53 -7.28 -4.18
N LEU A 33 29.61 -7.50 -3.23
CA LEU A 33 28.31 -8.12 -3.53
C LEU A 33 27.47 -7.27 -4.48
N CYS A 34 27.43 -5.95 -4.27
CA CYS A 34 26.70 -5.02 -5.14
C CYS A 34 27.30 -4.94 -6.55
N SER A 35 28.61 -5.14 -6.71
CA SER A 35 29.26 -5.13 -8.04
C SER A 35 28.86 -6.28 -8.96
N TYR A 36 28.30 -7.37 -8.40
CA TYR A 36 27.81 -8.50 -9.18
C TYR A 36 26.37 -8.32 -9.67
N ILE A 37 25.66 -7.30 -9.18
CA ILE A 37 24.33 -6.96 -9.68
C ILE A 37 24.52 -6.11 -10.93
N THR A 38 24.38 -6.73 -12.09
CA THR A 38 24.41 -6.03 -13.37
C THR A 38 23.18 -5.12 -13.51
N GLY A 39 23.29 -4.02 -14.27
CA GLY A 39 22.20 -3.04 -14.38
C GLY A 39 20.92 -3.58 -15.04
N ASP A 40 21.00 -4.73 -15.69
CA ASP A 40 19.91 -5.49 -16.32
C ASP A 40 19.36 -6.64 -15.45
N ALA A 41 19.90 -6.83 -14.24
CA ALA A 41 19.45 -7.88 -13.35
C ALA A 41 18.00 -7.65 -12.88
N LEU A 42 17.19 -8.71 -12.86
CA LEU A 42 15.88 -8.69 -12.22
C LEU A 42 16.05 -8.44 -10.72
N LEU A 43 15.44 -7.36 -10.24
CA LEU A 43 15.49 -6.93 -8.84
C LEU A 43 14.20 -7.30 -8.13
N TYR A 44 14.32 -7.99 -7.01
CA TYR A 44 13.21 -8.32 -6.12
C TYR A 44 13.23 -7.43 -4.89
N SER A 45 12.09 -6.85 -4.54
CA SER A 45 11.91 -6.10 -3.30
C SER A 45 11.75 -7.07 -2.12
N MET A 46 12.56 -6.91 -1.08
CA MET A 46 12.49 -7.73 0.13
C MET A 46 12.02 -6.92 1.34
N PHE A 47 11.30 -7.58 2.24
CA PHE A 47 10.92 -7.08 3.56
C PHE A 47 11.32 -8.08 4.65
N ARG A 48 11.33 -7.64 5.91
CA ARG A 48 11.58 -8.52 7.04
C ARG A 48 10.26 -9.18 7.45
N GLU A 49 10.25 -10.50 7.56
CA GLU A 49 9.08 -11.28 8.02
C GLU A 49 8.62 -10.81 9.41
N GLU A 50 9.54 -10.71 10.36
CA GLU A 50 9.30 -10.21 11.72
C GLU A 50 9.68 -8.73 11.84
N ALA A 51 9.09 -7.88 11.00
CA ALA A 51 9.25 -6.44 11.09
C ALA A 51 8.44 -5.86 12.27
N ILE A 52 8.95 -4.78 12.88
CA ILE A 52 8.17 -3.99 13.82
C ILE A 52 7.08 -3.26 13.02
N PRO A 53 5.79 -3.38 13.38
CA PRO A 53 4.71 -2.71 12.67
C PRO A 53 4.93 -1.19 12.57
N VAL A 54 4.51 -0.61 11.45
CA VAL A 54 4.61 0.82 11.17
C VAL A 54 3.21 1.41 10.95
N PRO A 55 2.99 2.70 11.20
CA PRO A 55 1.70 3.35 10.95
C PRO A 55 1.23 3.17 9.49
N CYS A 56 -0.04 2.82 9.32
CA CYS A 56 -0.64 2.67 8.00
C CYS A 56 -0.80 4.02 7.28
N PRO A 57 -0.69 4.05 5.94
CA PRO A 57 -0.75 5.29 5.17
C PRO A 57 -2.17 5.84 4.98
N PHE A 58 -3.19 5.00 5.17
CA PHE A 58 -4.60 5.37 5.13
C PHE A 58 -5.10 5.47 6.57
N ARG A 59 -5.85 6.53 6.89
CA ARG A 59 -6.48 6.66 8.19
C ARG A 59 -7.99 6.66 8.03
N GLY A 60 -8.64 5.69 8.69
CA GLY A 60 -10.08 5.55 8.77
C GLY A 60 -10.74 6.71 9.55
N PRO A 61 -12.07 6.80 9.52
CA PRO A 61 -12.97 5.98 8.70
C PRO A 61 -12.91 6.39 7.22
N MET A 62 -12.95 5.41 6.31
CA MET A 62 -13.05 5.61 4.86
C MET A 62 -14.02 4.57 4.28
N THR A 63 -14.73 4.92 3.21
CA THR A 63 -15.47 3.95 2.40
C THR A 63 -14.61 3.48 1.24
N PHE A 64 -14.90 2.32 0.69
CA PHE A 64 -14.23 1.86 -0.52
C PHE A 64 -15.12 1.03 -1.45
N SER A 65 -14.81 1.11 -2.74
CA SER A 65 -15.22 0.14 -3.75
C SER A 65 -14.02 -0.72 -4.14
N TYR A 66 -14.28 -1.93 -4.62
CA TYR A 66 -13.22 -2.88 -4.95
C TYR A 66 -13.55 -3.68 -6.21
N ASN A 67 -12.51 -4.19 -6.89
CA ASN A 67 -12.62 -5.04 -8.07
C ASN A 67 -11.65 -6.22 -7.94
N ARG A 68 -12.13 -7.42 -8.24
CA ARG A 68 -11.39 -8.69 -8.19
C ARG A 68 -11.26 -9.37 -9.56
N GLY A 69 -11.38 -8.60 -10.64
CA GLY A 69 -11.31 -9.09 -12.03
C GLY A 69 -12.66 -9.37 -12.69
N HIS A 70 -13.78 -9.18 -11.98
CA HIS A 70 -15.14 -9.49 -12.48
C HIS A 70 -16.07 -8.27 -12.49
N GLY A 71 -15.50 -7.06 -12.43
CA GLY A 71 -16.23 -5.81 -12.32
C GLY A 71 -16.10 -5.18 -10.94
N THR A 72 -16.44 -3.90 -10.87
CA THR A 72 -16.30 -3.11 -9.64
C THR A 72 -17.52 -3.29 -8.74
N CYS A 73 -17.31 -3.79 -7.53
CA CYS A 73 -18.31 -3.83 -6.47
C CYS A 73 -18.29 -2.49 -5.72
N SER A 74 -19.38 -1.73 -5.85
CA SER A 74 -19.57 -0.41 -5.24
C SER A 74 -20.85 -0.28 -4.42
N VAL A 75 -21.84 -1.18 -4.61
CA VAL A 75 -23.13 -1.13 -3.92
C VAL A 75 -23.52 -2.53 -3.44
N PRO A 76 -23.64 -2.75 -2.12
CA PRO A 76 -23.42 -1.79 -1.03
C PRO A 76 -21.94 -1.38 -0.85
N VAL A 77 -21.70 -0.21 -0.25
CA VAL A 77 -20.34 0.32 -0.03
C VAL A 77 -19.62 -0.45 1.08
N SER A 78 -18.34 -0.73 0.87
CA SER A 78 -17.47 -1.33 1.89
C SER A 78 -16.79 -0.26 2.73
N ASN A 79 -16.29 -0.60 3.92
CA ASN A 79 -15.71 0.36 4.87
C ASN A 79 -14.36 -0.11 5.39
N VAL A 80 -13.46 0.84 5.62
CA VAL A 80 -12.16 0.60 6.25
C VAL A 80 -11.96 1.55 7.42
N ASP A 81 -11.59 0.97 8.55
CA ASP A 81 -11.39 1.67 9.82
C ASP A 81 -9.95 1.51 10.29
N THR A 82 -9.43 2.52 11.01
CA THR A 82 -8.18 2.38 11.75
C THR A 82 -8.51 1.79 13.11
N CYS A 83 -7.80 0.71 13.46
CA CYS A 83 -7.93 0.08 14.78
C CYS A 83 -7.38 1.01 15.88
N THR A 84 -7.46 0.59 17.15
CA THR A 84 -6.82 1.33 18.26
C THR A 84 -5.32 1.58 18.02
N ASP A 85 -4.68 0.64 17.34
CA ASP A 85 -3.31 0.74 16.86
C ASP A 85 -3.31 1.31 15.43
N ASP A 86 -2.57 2.39 15.19
CA ASP A 86 -2.50 3.05 13.89
C ASP A 86 -1.68 2.29 12.84
N SER A 87 -1.00 1.21 13.26
CA SER A 87 -0.39 0.21 12.37
C SER A 87 -1.39 -0.83 11.86
N ARG A 88 -2.66 -0.78 12.27
CA ARG A 88 -3.69 -1.75 11.89
C ARG A 88 -4.92 -1.12 11.24
N LEU A 89 -5.38 -1.75 10.16
CA LEU A 89 -6.59 -1.38 9.44
C LEU A 89 -7.56 -2.56 9.40
N LEU A 90 -8.85 -2.28 9.53
CA LEU A 90 -9.91 -3.28 9.44
C LEU A 90 -10.73 -3.04 8.17
N PHE A 91 -10.61 -3.93 7.19
CA PHE A 91 -11.40 -3.89 5.97
C PHE A 91 -12.67 -4.71 6.14
N ARG A 92 -13.83 -4.09 5.91
CA ARG A 92 -15.15 -4.72 5.94
C ARG A 92 -15.73 -4.72 4.52
N TYR A 93 -15.51 -5.81 3.81
CA TYR A 93 -16.02 -6.02 2.47
C TYR A 93 -17.51 -6.36 2.50
N GLN A 94 -18.23 -5.83 1.52
CA GLN A 94 -19.59 -6.25 1.23
C GLN A 94 -19.66 -7.00 -0.11
N ALA A 95 -20.54 -7.99 -0.19
CA ALA A 95 -20.90 -8.62 -1.45
C ALA A 95 -21.93 -7.77 -2.23
N CYS A 96 -21.67 -7.57 -3.52
CA CYS A 96 -22.58 -6.92 -4.45
C CYS A 96 -23.44 -7.98 -5.17
N PRO A 97 -24.77 -7.80 -5.29
CA PRO A 97 -25.66 -8.80 -5.88
C PRO A 97 -25.32 -9.17 -7.33
N ASP A 98 -24.76 -8.24 -8.11
CA ASP A 98 -24.49 -8.41 -9.54
C ASP A 98 -23.03 -8.78 -9.87
N ILE A 99 -22.15 -8.90 -8.86
CA ILE A 99 -20.73 -9.19 -9.05
C ILE A 99 -20.42 -10.57 -8.46
N SER A 100 -20.29 -11.58 -9.32
CA SER A 100 -20.15 -12.98 -8.90
C SER A 100 -18.91 -13.27 -8.03
N ALA A 101 -17.83 -12.50 -8.17
CA ALA A 101 -16.62 -12.63 -7.37
C ALA A 101 -16.57 -11.69 -6.15
N SER A 102 -17.66 -10.96 -5.86
CA SER A 102 -17.76 -10.16 -4.65
C SER A 102 -18.16 -11.04 -3.47
N GLU A 103 -17.59 -10.75 -2.30
CA GLU A 103 -17.87 -11.51 -1.08
C GLU A 103 -17.91 -10.58 0.13
N SER A 104 -18.70 -10.97 1.13
CA SER A 104 -18.71 -10.29 2.42
C SER A 104 -17.65 -10.93 3.32
N ALA A 105 -16.66 -10.13 3.71
CA ALA A 105 -15.53 -10.61 4.50
C ALA A 105 -15.00 -9.48 5.39
N VAL A 106 -14.35 -9.87 6.48
CA VAL A 106 -13.61 -8.95 7.34
C VAL A 106 -12.15 -9.36 7.33
N GLU A 107 -11.28 -8.46 6.92
CA GLU A 107 -9.84 -8.66 6.83
C GLU A 107 -9.13 -7.61 7.68
N GLU A 108 -8.32 -8.03 8.65
CA GLU A 108 -7.47 -7.12 9.42
C GLU A 108 -6.07 -7.07 8.79
N LEU A 109 -5.56 -5.88 8.50
CA LEU A 109 -4.25 -5.64 7.91
C LEU A 109 -3.34 -4.97 8.93
N GLU A 110 -2.18 -5.57 9.19
CA GLU A 110 -1.09 -4.96 9.96
C GLU A 110 0.00 -4.46 9.02
N CYS A 111 0.31 -3.16 9.06
CA CYS A 111 1.28 -2.52 8.19
C CYS A 111 2.71 -2.75 8.70
N LEU A 112 3.61 -3.23 7.84
CA LEU A 112 4.97 -3.63 8.23
C LEU A 112 6.07 -2.74 7.64
N ALA A 113 5.87 -2.23 6.43
CA ALA A 113 6.83 -1.35 5.78
C ALA A 113 6.16 -0.48 4.73
N THR A 114 6.63 0.75 4.57
CA THR A 114 6.20 1.65 3.50
C THR A 114 7.39 2.30 2.83
N TRP A 115 7.35 2.43 1.51
CA TRP A 115 8.36 3.18 0.76
C TRP A 115 7.72 3.94 -0.40
N LYS A 116 8.49 4.81 -1.04
CA LYS A 116 8.06 5.60 -2.20
C LYS A 116 9.10 5.44 -3.30
N GLU A 117 8.62 5.21 -4.51
CA GLU A 117 9.45 5.14 -5.73
C GLU A 117 8.73 5.89 -6.86
N GLY A 118 9.37 6.95 -7.37
CA GLY A 118 8.75 7.85 -8.34
C GLY A 118 7.49 8.53 -7.77
N SER A 119 6.36 8.39 -8.48
CA SER A 119 5.03 8.86 -8.04
C SER A 119 4.28 7.83 -7.19
N SER A 120 4.71 6.57 -7.23
CA SER A 120 4.03 5.46 -6.55
C SER A 120 4.50 5.33 -5.11
N ARG A 121 3.57 4.94 -4.23
CA ARG A 121 3.87 4.59 -2.84
C ARG A 121 3.51 3.14 -2.62
N TYR A 122 4.29 2.47 -1.80
CA TYR A 122 4.16 1.05 -1.56
C TYR A 122 4.01 0.79 -0.06
N LEU A 123 3.30 -0.28 0.25
CA LEU A 123 3.07 -0.79 1.58
C LEU A 123 3.16 -2.32 1.53
N VAL A 124 3.86 -2.92 2.48
CA VAL A 124 3.72 -4.35 2.77
C VAL A 124 2.93 -4.48 4.06
N GLY A 125 1.94 -5.36 4.04
CA GLY A 125 1.17 -5.67 5.23
C GLY A 125 0.89 -7.16 5.39
N ARG A 126 0.58 -7.51 6.63
CA ARG A 126 0.22 -8.86 7.07
C ARG A 126 -1.29 -8.91 7.29
N LEU A 127 -1.96 -9.77 6.55
CA LEU A 127 -3.39 -10.04 6.69
C LEU A 127 -3.63 -11.05 7.81
N HIS A 128 -4.48 -10.68 8.76
CA HIS A 128 -5.00 -11.57 9.78
C HIS A 128 -6.37 -12.08 9.33
N HIS A 129 -6.43 -13.35 8.92
CA HIS A 129 -7.68 -14.08 8.69
C HIS A 129 -7.56 -15.51 9.24
N GLY A 130 -8.68 -16.09 9.70
CA GLY A 130 -8.69 -17.40 10.36
C GLY A 130 -8.24 -18.58 9.49
N HIS A 131 -8.05 -18.37 8.19
CA HIS A 131 -7.65 -19.38 7.20
C HIS A 131 -6.20 -19.21 6.68
N ALA A 132 -5.41 -18.26 7.23
CA ALA A 132 -4.05 -17.97 6.75
C ALA A 132 -3.05 -19.02 7.26
N SER A 133 -2.93 -20.14 6.54
CA SER A 133 -2.06 -21.26 6.93
C SER A 133 -0.59 -21.08 6.55
N SER A 134 -0.31 -20.23 5.56
CA SER A 134 1.03 -20.02 5.00
C SER A 134 1.44 -18.55 4.98
N ASN A 135 2.72 -18.28 4.77
CA ASN A 135 3.23 -16.91 4.59
C ASN A 135 2.76 -16.32 3.26
N GLU A 136 2.61 -17.17 2.24
CA GLU A 136 2.10 -16.84 0.92
C GLU A 136 0.66 -16.33 0.99
N ASP A 137 -0.14 -16.78 1.96
CA ASP A 137 -1.50 -16.27 2.17
C ASP A 137 -1.51 -14.98 3.02
N ARG A 138 -0.60 -14.89 3.98
CA ARG A 138 -0.63 -13.87 5.03
C ARG A 138 0.00 -12.54 4.60
N TYR A 139 0.98 -12.53 3.69
CA TYR A 139 1.64 -11.29 3.27
C TYR A 139 1.12 -10.78 1.94
N ARG A 140 0.86 -9.46 1.89
CA ARG A 140 0.40 -8.77 0.68
C ARG A 140 1.13 -7.44 0.53
N CYS A 141 1.37 -7.09 -0.72
CA CYS A 141 1.93 -5.80 -1.09
C CYS A 141 0.84 -4.94 -1.68
N PHE A 142 0.93 -3.64 -1.42
CA PHE A 142 -0.01 -2.64 -1.86
C PHE A 142 0.77 -1.52 -2.55
N VAL A 143 0.26 -1.05 -3.67
CA VAL A 143 0.71 0.19 -4.31
C VAL A 143 -0.44 1.17 -4.29
N TYR A 144 -0.16 2.43 -3.98
CA TYR A 144 -1.20 3.43 -3.83
C TYR A 144 -0.76 4.83 -4.25
N GLU A 145 -1.75 5.61 -4.65
CA GLU A 145 -1.62 7.03 -4.95
C GLU A 145 -2.78 7.81 -4.30
N LYS A 146 -2.52 9.09 -3.99
CA LYS A 146 -3.56 10.01 -3.53
C LYS A 146 -4.13 10.74 -4.75
N ALA A 147 -5.35 10.41 -5.14
CA ALA A 147 -6.09 11.10 -6.19
C ALA A 147 -6.65 12.41 -5.60
N GLY A 148 -5.93 13.52 -5.82
CA GLY A 148 -6.29 14.83 -5.25
C GLY A 148 -5.18 15.89 -5.29
N GLN A 149 -3.97 15.54 -5.75
CA GLN A 149 -2.87 16.50 -5.94
C GLN A 149 -2.53 16.79 -7.42
N THR A 150 -3.33 16.28 -8.37
CA THR A 150 -2.97 16.22 -9.79
C THR A 150 -3.93 16.97 -10.70
N VAL A 151 -4.26 18.24 -10.38
CA VAL A 151 -4.82 19.18 -11.39
C VAL A 151 -4.00 20.47 -11.52
N GLN A 152 -2.98 20.73 -10.68
CA GLN A 152 -2.21 21.98 -10.75
C GLN A 152 -0.68 21.81 -10.86
N SER A 153 -0.18 20.68 -11.35
CA SER A 153 1.29 20.54 -11.52
C SER A 153 1.76 20.38 -12.97
N ASN A 154 0.88 20.16 -13.95
CA ASN A 154 1.30 19.87 -15.32
C ASN A 154 0.53 20.61 -16.46
N LEU A 155 -0.30 21.62 -16.17
CA LEU A 155 -0.92 22.48 -17.21
C LEU A 155 -0.44 23.93 -17.16
N HIS A 156 0.82 24.18 -16.81
CA HIS A 156 1.46 25.49 -17.01
C HIS A 156 2.88 25.37 -17.58
N ARG A 157 3.10 24.41 -18.50
CA ARG A 157 4.39 24.32 -19.22
C ARG A 157 4.29 24.13 -20.73
N ALA A 158 3.10 24.27 -21.31
CA ALA A 158 2.87 24.18 -22.75
C ALA A 158 2.14 25.41 -23.35
N ALA A 159 2.17 26.56 -22.67
CA ALA A 159 1.76 27.84 -23.25
C ALA A 159 2.66 28.93 -22.66
N MET A 160 3.23 29.78 -23.53
CA MET A 160 4.21 30.85 -23.26
C MET A 160 5.67 30.37 -23.27
N GLY A 161 6.22 30.23 -24.48
CA GLY A 161 7.66 30.41 -24.66
C GLY A 161 7.99 31.89 -24.47
N ILE A 162 8.79 32.22 -23.45
CA ILE A 162 9.64 33.41 -23.30
C ILE A 162 10.68 33.06 -22.22
N GLY A 163 11.95 33.43 -22.45
CA GLY A 163 13.11 32.96 -21.70
C GLY A 163 13.40 33.57 -20.33
N ALA A 164 14.40 32.96 -19.68
CA ALA A 164 15.34 33.47 -18.68
C ALA A 164 14.83 34.33 -17.49
N MET A 165 14.95 33.83 -16.26
CA MET A 165 15.96 34.26 -15.26
C MET A 165 15.70 33.60 -13.90
N ASP A 166 16.79 33.44 -13.15
CA ASP A 166 16.94 32.85 -11.82
C ASP A 166 16.13 33.56 -10.71
N HIS A 167 15.32 32.80 -9.95
CA HIS A 167 14.97 33.15 -8.56
C HIS A 167 14.45 31.91 -7.80
N ASP A 168 15.22 31.49 -6.82
CA ASP A 168 14.88 30.47 -5.83
C ASP A 168 13.81 31.02 -4.88
N VAL A 169 12.57 30.52 -4.97
CA VAL A 169 11.53 30.76 -3.97
C VAL A 169 10.90 29.43 -3.62
N GLY A 170 11.28 28.90 -2.46
CA GLY A 170 10.67 27.71 -1.88
C GLY A 170 9.16 27.86 -1.79
N LEU A 171 8.41 26.98 -2.46
CA LEU A 171 6.96 26.91 -2.31
C LEU A 171 6.63 26.38 -0.92
N GLN A 172 6.32 27.33 -0.05
CA GLN A 172 5.60 27.12 1.19
C GLN A 172 4.27 26.43 0.86
N SER A 173 4.05 25.29 1.50
CA SER A 173 2.79 24.55 1.49
C SER A 173 1.65 25.48 1.90
N GLY A 174 0.90 25.97 0.91
CA GLY A 174 -0.36 26.66 1.16
C GLY A 174 -1.38 25.72 1.82
N PRO A 175 -2.35 26.24 2.58
CA PRO A 175 -3.40 25.42 3.17
C PRO A 175 -4.18 24.73 2.05
N VAL A 176 -4.22 23.40 2.10
CA VAL A 176 -5.06 22.59 1.22
C VAL A 176 -6.50 23.12 1.34
N PRO A 177 -7.22 23.40 0.23
CA PRO A 177 -8.60 23.82 0.31
C PRO A 177 -9.41 22.75 1.05
N GLU A 178 -9.94 23.18 2.19
CA GLU A 178 -10.81 22.42 3.08
C GLU A 178 -12.07 22.03 2.30
N GLY A 179 -12.10 20.78 1.78
CA GLY A 179 -13.20 20.27 0.96
C GLY A 179 -12.81 19.41 -0.24
N ALA A 180 -11.53 19.29 -0.60
CA ALA A 180 -11.12 18.29 -1.59
C ALA A 180 -11.30 16.87 -1.01
N ALA A 181 -12.18 16.07 -1.62
CA ALA A 181 -12.38 14.68 -1.24
C ALA A 181 -11.04 13.94 -1.29
N GLU A 182 -10.59 13.44 -0.14
CA GLU A 182 -9.38 12.65 -0.05
C GLU A 182 -9.66 11.24 -0.60
N ILE A 183 -9.13 10.99 -1.80
CA ILE A 183 -9.31 9.72 -2.52
C ILE A 183 -7.96 9.02 -2.62
N TYR A 184 -7.93 7.72 -2.32
CA TYR A 184 -6.78 6.87 -2.57
C TYR A 184 -7.16 5.78 -3.58
N ARG A 185 -6.32 5.61 -4.60
CA ARG A 185 -6.36 4.45 -5.47
C ARG A 185 -5.33 3.47 -4.97
N VAL A 186 -5.72 2.22 -4.83
CA VAL A 186 -4.90 1.18 -4.22
C VAL A 186 -5.01 -0.08 -5.08
N ALA A 187 -3.88 -0.73 -5.33
CA ALA A 187 -3.83 -2.08 -5.86
C ALA A 187 -3.12 -2.99 -4.86
N GLN A 188 -3.61 -4.22 -4.74
CA GLN A 188 -3.09 -5.29 -3.88
C GLN A 188 -2.53 -6.42 -4.75
N SER A 189 -1.38 -6.98 -4.37
CA SER A 189 -0.79 -8.16 -5.01
C SER A 189 -1.61 -9.43 -4.78
N GLY A 190 -1.48 -10.41 -5.66
CA GLY A 190 -2.11 -11.73 -5.48
C GLY A 190 -1.35 -12.65 -4.50
N ASP A 191 -0.07 -12.37 -4.29
CA ASP A 191 0.84 -13.16 -3.46
C ASP A 191 1.78 -12.26 -2.62
N ALA A 192 2.70 -12.88 -1.89
CA ALA A 192 3.67 -12.20 -1.02
C ALA A 192 4.85 -11.53 -1.75
N THR A 193 4.99 -11.69 -3.08
CA THR A 193 6.21 -11.33 -3.82
C THR A 193 6.22 -9.90 -4.36
N CYS A 194 5.13 -9.14 -4.18
CA CYS A 194 4.91 -7.81 -4.77
C CYS A 194 5.05 -7.73 -6.31
N ASN A 195 5.23 -8.85 -7.00
CA ASN A 195 5.45 -8.88 -8.44
C ASN A 195 4.17 -8.43 -9.19
N GLY A 196 4.35 -7.72 -10.31
CA GLY A 196 3.25 -7.24 -11.13
C GLY A 196 2.54 -5.99 -10.60
N LEU A 197 2.97 -5.45 -9.45
CA LEU A 197 2.33 -4.31 -8.81
C LEU A 197 3.00 -2.98 -9.18
N PHE A 198 2.93 -2.58 -10.45
CA PHE A 198 3.62 -1.38 -10.95
C PHE A 198 2.79 -0.10 -10.78
N SER A 199 1.47 -0.22 -10.77
CA SER A 199 0.55 0.90 -10.63
C SER A 199 -0.67 0.53 -9.77
N PRO A 200 -1.36 1.55 -9.20
CA PRO A 200 -2.61 1.34 -8.46
C PRO A 200 -3.76 0.71 -9.25
N MET A 201 -3.58 0.43 -10.55
CA MET A 201 -4.59 -0.13 -11.44
C MET A 201 -4.33 -1.60 -11.84
N GLU A 202 -3.15 -2.17 -11.53
CA GLU A 202 -2.68 -3.46 -12.09
C GLU A 202 -2.56 -4.59 -11.05
N GLY A 203 -3.25 -4.47 -9.90
CA GLY A 203 -3.25 -5.50 -8.86
C GLY A 203 -4.23 -6.65 -9.08
N SER A 204 -4.07 -7.72 -8.29
CA SER A 204 -5.05 -8.81 -8.18
C SER A 204 -6.38 -8.31 -7.62
N ARG A 205 -6.32 -7.33 -6.71
CA ARG A 205 -7.47 -6.55 -6.28
C ARG A 205 -7.14 -5.07 -6.45
N THR A 206 -8.09 -4.30 -6.96
CA THR A 206 -7.98 -2.84 -6.99
C THR A 206 -9.08 -2.23 -6.17
N MET A 207 -8.79 -1.11 -5.51
CA MET A 207 -9.68 -0.46 -4.55
C MET A 207 -9.61 1.06 -4.73
N THR A 208 -10.74 1.72 -4.52
CA THR A 208 -10.79 3.18 -4.42
C THR A 208 -11.35 3.55 -3.06
N LEU A 209 -10.49 4.08 -2.19
CA LEU A 209 -10.85 4.51 -0.85
C LEU A 209 -11.22 6.01 -0.90
N MET A 210 -12.29 6.37 -0.22
CA MET A 210 -12.77 7.75 -0.12
C MET A 210 -12.94 8.12 1.35
N LYS A 211 -12.36 9.24 1.75
CA LYS A 211 -12.50 9.74 3.11
C LYS A 211 -13.95 10.12 3.36
N VAL A 212 -14.54 9.59 4.43
CA VAL A 212 -15.87 9.99 4.86
C VAL A 212 -15.74 11.29 5.62
N HIS A 213 -16.36 12.36 5.12
CA HIS A 213 -16.58 13.56 5.93
C HIS A 213 -17.71 13.25 6.92
N VAL A 214 -17.34 13.01 8.17
CA VAL A 214 -18.31 12.78 9.24
C VAL A 214 -19.05 14.09 9.49
N ASN A 215 -20.28 14.21 8.99
CA ASN A 215 -21.22 15.16 9.54
C ASN A 215 -21.54 14.69 10.96
N LEU A 216 -21.39 15.56 11.96
CA LEU A 216 -21.53 15.29 13.40
C LEU A 216 -22.91 14.74 13.87
N ASN A 217 -23.79 14.28 12.96
CA ASN A 217 -25.15 13.82 13.25
C ASN A 217 -25.45 12.36 12.87
N THR A 218 -24.48 11.56 12.41
CA THR A 218 -24.72 10.13 12.14
C THR A 218 -23.74 9.26 12.92
N SER A 219 -24.26 8.69 14.01
CA SER A 219 -23.85 7.48 14.73
C SER A 219 -22.35 7.15 14.78
N LEU A 220 -21.74 7.41 15.93
CA LEU A 220 -20.52 6.74 16.35
C LEU A 220 -20.74 5.23 16.36
N ASP A 221 -20.02 4.50 15.51
CA ASP A 221 -20.01 3.03 15.46
C ASP A 221 -19.63 2.45 16.83
N GLU A 222 -20.58 1.76 17.46
CA GLU A 222 -20.42 1.07 18.75
C GLU A 222 -19.56 -0.21 18.66
N ASP A 223 -19.06 -0.59 17.49
CA ASP A 223 -18.48 -1.93 17.27
C ASP A 223 -16.99 -2.08 17.65
N CYS A 224 -16.25 -0.98 17.87
CA CYS A 224 -14.91 -1.08 18.46
C CYS A 224 -14.96 -1.26 20.00
N LYS A 225 -16.11 -1.02 20.65
CA LYS A 225 -16.29 -1.28 22.10
C LYS A 225 -16.45 -2.76 22.41
N TYR A 226 -17.08 -3.54 21.54
CA TYR A 226 -17.34 -4.97 21.80
C TYR A 226 -16.06 -5.81 21.82
N LEU A 227 -15.04 -5.44 21.04
CA LEU A 227 -13.71 -6.08 21.12
C LEU A 227 -12.97 -5.74 22.42
N TYR A 228 -13.25 -4.59 23.05
CA TYR A 228 -12.67 -4.20 24.34
C TYR A 228 -13.25 -5.02 25.51
N TYR A 229 -14.56 -5.30 25.49
CA TYR A 229 -15.20 -6.11 26.53
C TYR A 229 -14.77 -7.58 26.49
N HIS A 230 -14.48 -8.14 25.31
CA HIS A 230 -14.13 -9.56 25.19
C HIS A 230 -12.68 -9.91 25.53
N LYS A 231 -11.76 -8.94 25.59
CA LYS A 231 -10.35 -9.16 25.99
C LYS A 231 -10.09 -8.98 27.49
N SER A 232 -11.07 -8.51 28.27
CA SER A 232 -10.92 -8.21 29.70
C SER A 232 -11.67 -9.19 30.63
N LEU A 233 -12.04 -10.37 30.13
CA LEU A 233 -12.65 -11.47 30.90
C LEU A 233 -11.79 -12.73 30.83
#